data_AF-A0A0R3LFL7-F1
#
_entry.id   AF-A0A0R3LFL7-F1
#
_cell.length_a   1.000
_cell.length_b   1.000
_cell.length_c   1.000
_cell.angle_alpha   90.00
_cell.angle_beta   90.00
_cell.angle_gamma   90.00
#
_symmetry.space_group_name_H-M   'P 1'
#
loop_
_entity.id
_entity.type
_entity.pdbx_description
1 polymer ?
#
loop_
_entity_poly.entity_id
_entity_poly.type
_entity_poly.pdbx_seq_one_letter_code
_entity_poly.pdbx_strand_id
1 'polypeptide(L)'
;MTAFCDVLRTTRLPPMTVMSLAASALGTVYREVADQHRSDGGCPCGWKPNLRADVEALQAALAATTQAIPPADLRVMQPVGRA
;
A
#
# COMPACT_ATOMS: atom_id res chain seq x y z
N MET A 1 -0.01 5.29 -6.18
CA MET A 1 -0.04 4.40 -7.37
C MET A 1 1.18 4.53 -8.26
N THR A 2 1.67 5.75 -8.53
CA THR A 2 2.81 6.00 -9.45
C THR A 2 4.06 5.16 -9.14
N ALA A 3 4.52 5.14 -7.88
CA ALA A 3 5.69 4.36 -7.49
C ALA A 3 5.54 2.83 -7.70
N PHE A 4 4.35 2.28 -7.48
CA PHE A 4 4.07 0.87 -7.74
C PHE A 4 4.11 0.56 -9.24
N CYS A 5 3.45 1.40 -10.06
CA CYS A 5 3.46 1.26 -11.52
C CYS A 5 4.87 1.40 -12.11
N ASP A 6 5.67 2.29 -11.56
CA ASP A 6 7.07 2.48 -11.97
C ASP A 6 7.91 1.24 -11.64
N VAL A 7 7.76 0.65 -10.45
CA VAL A 7 8.45 -0.59 -10.07
C VAL A 7 8.04 -1.75 -10.97
N LEU A 8 6.75 -1.89 -11.30
CA LEU A 8 6.31 -2.92 -12.27
C LEU A 8 7.00 -2.73 -13.62
N ARG A 9 7.06 -1.50 -14.11
CA ARG A 9 7.65 -1.17 -15.42
C ARG A 9 9.16 -1.43 -15.47
N THR A 10 9.87 -1.12 -14.39
CA THR A 10 11.35 -1.20 -14.35
C THR A 10 11.86 -2.59 -13.98
N THR A 11 11.16 -3.32 -13.10
CA THR A 11 11.64 -4.62 -12.58
C THR A 11 11.14 -5.84 -13.34
N ARG A 12 10.06 -5.71 -14.13
CA ARG A 12 9.34 -6.82 -14.80
C ARG A 12 8.91 -7.96 -13.86
N LEU A 13 8.86 -7.71 -12.55
CA LEU A 13 8.35 -8.68 -11.59
C LEU A 13 6.84 -8.88 -11.76
N PRO A 14 6.30 -10.06 -11.41
CA PRO A 14 4.85 -10.27 -11.39
C PRO A 14 4.16 -9.24 -10.47
N PRO A 15 2.97 -8.73 -10.83
CA PRO A 15 2.26 -7.75 -10.02
C PRO A 15 2.07 -8.14 -8.55
N MET A 16 1.74 -9.41 -8.31
CA MET A 16 1.59 -9.93 -6.96
C MET A 16 2.91 -9.97 -6.19
N THR A 17 4.04 -10.22 -6.86
CA THR A 17 5.38 -10.18 -6.23
C THR A 17 5.72 -8.76 -5.77
N VAL A 18 5.47 -7.75 -6.61
CA VAL A 18 5.69 -6.35 -6.22
C VAL A 18 4.76 -5.95 -5.07
N MET A 19 3.51 -6.41 -5.09
CA MET A 19 2.56 -6.17 -4.00
C MET A 19 3.01 -6.80 -2.68
N SER A 20 3.48 -8.04 -2.71
CA SER A 20 4.03 -8.71 -1.52
C SER A 20 5.25 -7.98 -0.97
N LEU A 21 6.19 -7.54 -1.82
CA LEU A 21 7.35 -6.77 -1.40
C LEU A 21 6.93 -5.44 -0.75
N ALA A 22 5.97 -4.73 -1.33
CA ALA A 22 5.43 -3.50 -0.76
C ALA A 22 4.80 -3.77 0.62
N ALA A 23 3.99 -4.82 0.76
CA ALA A 23 3.38 -5.20 2.03
C ALA A 23 4.44 -5.56 3.10
N SER A 24 5.48 -6.30 2.73
CA SER A 24 6.59 -6.64 3.64
C SER A 24 7.37 -5.42 4.11
N ALA A 25 7.62 -4.46 3.20
CA ALA A 25 8.26 -3.19 3.55
C ALA A 25 7.40 -2.37 4.53
N LEU A 26 6.11 -2.22 4.25
CA LEU A 26 5.16 -1.53 5.14
C LEU A 26 5.10 -2.17 6.52
N GLY A 27 5.01 -3.50 6.58
CA GLY A 27 4.99 -4.24 7.86
C GLY A 27 6.29 -4.08 8.67
N THR A 28 7.43 -3.95 7.99
CA THR A 28 8.72 -3.70 8.64
C THR A 28 8.79 -2.29 9.23
N VAL A 29 8.40 -1.27 8.46
CA VAL A 29 8.32 0.11 8.95
C VAL A 29 7.34 0.22 10.13
N TYR A 30 6.17 -0.41 10.03
CA TYR A 30 5.20 -0.43 11.13
C TYR A 30 5.81 -1.04 12.40
N ARG A 31 6.50 -2.18 12.29
CA ARG A 31 7.14 -2.83 13.43
C ARG A 31 8.20 -1.94 14.07
N GLU A 32 9.08 -1.35 13.27
CA GLU A 32 10.12 -0.44 13.75
C GLU A 32 9.53 0.75 14.52
N VAL A 33 8.48 1.37 13.98
CA VAL A 33 7.79 2.49 14.63
C VAL A 33 7.08 2.01 15.90
N ALA A 34 6.39 0.88 15.85
CA ALA A 34 5.68 0.33 16.99
C ALA A 34 6.62 -0.02 18.15
N ASP A 35 7.80 -0.57 17.86
CA ASP A 35 8.79 -0.93 18.86
C ASP A 35 9.36 0.31 19.57
N GLN A 36 9.62 1.40 18.82
CA GLN A 36 10.01 2.70 19.40
C GLN A 36 8.94 3.28 20.34
N HIS A 37 7.66 2.98 20.10
CA HIS A 37 6.57 3.45 20.95
C HIS A 37 6.31 2.56 22.16
N ARG A 38 6.85 1.33 22.16
CA ARG A 38 6.77 0.36 23.26
C ARG A 38 7.98 0.41 24.20
N SER A 39 9.07 1.06 23.83
CA SER A 39 10.27 1.16 24.67
C SER A 39 10.00 1.95 25.96
N ASP A 40 10.74 1.61 27.02
CA ASP A 40 10.63 2.25 28.33
C ASP A 40 10.70 3.78 28.24
N GLY A 41 9.70 4.45 28.80
CA GLY A 41 9.47 5.88 28.68
C GLY A 41 8.26 6.23 27.80
N GLY A 42 7.90 5.38 26.83
CA GLY A 42 6.78 5.57 25.91
C GLY A 42 6.88 6.85 25.06
N CYS A 43 6.33 6.84 23.84
CA CYS A 43 6.22 8.10 23.10
C CYS A 43 5.21 9.03 23.81
N PRO A 44 5.55 10.31 24.09
CA PRO A 44 4.63 11.26 24.69
C PRO A 44 3.47 11.65 23.74
N CYS A 45 3.54 11.24 22.48
CA CYS A 45 2.49 11.45 21.48
C CYS A 45 1.18 10.71 21.79
N GLY A 46 1.18 9.76 22.73
CA GLY A 46 -0.03 9.07 23.18
C GLY A 46 -0.56 7.98 22.26
N TRP A 47 0.02 7.80 21.06
CA TRP A 47 -0.28 6.65 20.21
C TRP A 47 0.28 5.36 20.83
N LYS A 48 -0.55 4.32 20.87
CA LYS A 48 -0.20 2.98 21.32
C LYS A 48 -0.43 2.00 20.18
N PRO A 49 0.60 1.23 19.76
CA PRO A 49 0.44 0.32 18.63
C PRO A 49 -0.67 -0.70 18.88
N ASN A 50 -1.65 -0.73 17.99
CA ASN A 50 -2.75 -1.68 17.98
C ASN A 50 -2.88 -2.27 16.58
N LEU A 51 -2.29 -3.44 16.39
CA LEU A 51 -2.16 -4.08 15.08
C LEU A 51 -3.47 -4.11 14.29
N ARG A 52 -4.59 -4.45 14.94
CA ARG A 52 -5.88 -4.54 14.25
C ARG A 52 -6.38 -3.17 13.82
N ALA A 53 -6.44 -2.22 14.74
CA ALA A 53 -6.94 -0.88 14.46
C ALA A 53 -6.05 -0.12 13.46
N ASP A 54 -4.73 -0.28 13.56
CA ASP A 54 -3.77 0.37 12.68
C ASP A 54 -3.84 -0.20 11.25
N VAL A 55 -4.06 -1.52 11.10
CA VAL A 55 -4.29 -2.15 9.79
C VAL A 55 -5.61 -1.69 9.18
N GLU A 56 -6.69 -1.64 9.96
CA GLU A 56 -7.99 -1.13 9.53
C GLU A 56 -7.87 0.33 9.04
N ALA A 57 -7.15 1.18 9.79
CA ALA A 57 -6.91 2.57 9.42
C ALA A 57 -6.07 2.70 8.14
N LEU A 58 -5.01 1.89 7.98
CA LEU A 58 -4.20 1.86 6.76
C LEU A 58 -5.03 1.44 5.54
N GLN A 59 -5.88 0.41 5.68
CA GLN A 59 -6.78 -0.03 4.61
C GLN A 59 -7.74 1.08 4.20
N ALA A 60 -8.33 1.78 5.17
CA ALA A 60 -9.22 2.91 4.91
C ALA A 60 -8.50 4.06 4.20
N ALA A 61 -7.29 4.42 4.64
CA ALA A 61 -6.48 5.45 4.01
C ALA A 61 -6.10 5.09 2.57
N LEU A 62 -5.68 3.84 2.32
CA LEU A 62 -5.38 3.36 0.97
C LEU A 62 -6.63 3.42 0.07
N ALA A 63 -7.78 2.95 0.56
CA ALA A 63 -9.04 3.00 -0.15
C ALA A 63 -9.45 4.44 -0.51
N ALA A 64 -9.21 5.40 0.39
CA ALA A 64 -9.47 6.82 0.13
C ALA A 64 -8.55 7.42 -0.95
N THR A 65 -7.35 6.89 -1.12
CA THR A 65 -6.41 7.36 -2.17
C THR A 65 -6.68 6.75 -3.54
N THR A 66 -7.38 5.62 -3.60
CA THR A 66 -7.81 5.02 -4.86
C THR A 66 -9.05 5.75 -5.36
N GLN A 67 -8.89 6.60 -6.38
CA GLN A 67 -10.02 7.08 -7.16
C GLN A 67 -10.74 5.87 -7.77
N ALA A 68 -12.05 5.80 -7.58
CA ALA A 68 -12.88 4.88 -8.35
C ALA A 68 -12.76 5.27 -9.83
N ILE A 69 -12.06 4.45 -10.62
CA ILE A 69 -12.16 4.53 -12.07
C ILE A 69 -13.55 3.99 -12.40
N PRO A 70 -14.47 4.81 -12.94
CA PRO A 70 -15.75 4.30 -13.40
C PRO A 70 -15.47 3.12 -14.33
N PRO A 71 -16.20 1.99 -14.21
CA PRO A 71 -16.00 0.87 -15.12
C PRO A 71 -16.17 1.39 -16.55
N ALA A 72 -15.06 1.44 -17.29
CA ALA A 72 -15.11 1.73 -18.71
C ALA A 72 -15.78 0.53 -19.37
N ASP A 73 -16.81 0.77 -20.20
CA ASP A 73 -17.36 -0.31 -21.01
C ASP A 73 -16.27 -0.79 -21.98
N LEU A 74 -15.69 -1.95 -21.66
CA LEU A 74 -14.59 -2.53 -22.44
C LEU A 74 -14.99 -2.76 -23.91
N ARG A 75 -16.30 -2.83 -24.21
CA ARG A 75 -16.82 -2.98 -25.58
C ARG A 75 -16.64 -1.72 -26.43
N VAL A 76 -16.47 -0.55 -25.82
CA VAL A 76 -16.30 0.72 -26.55
C VAL A 76 -14.86 1.27 -26.48
N MET A 77 -13.97 0.60 -25.74
CA MET A 77 -12.58 1.03 -25.64
C MET A 77 -11.79 0.67 -26.91
N GLN A 78 -11.07 1.65 -27.46
CA GLN A 78 -10.16 1.42 -28.58
C GLN A 78 -8.92 0.64 -28.08
N PRO A 79 -8.56 -0.50 -28.71
CA PRO A 79 -7.36 -1.24 -28.35
C PRO A 79 -6.11 -0.41 -28.65
N VAL A 80 -5.27 -0.21 -27.62
CA VAL A 80 -4.01 0.59 -27.71
C VAL A 80 -2.81 -0.28 -28.13
N GLY A 81 -2.97 -1.61 -28.17
CA GLY A 81 -1.95 -2.54 -28.63
C GLY A 81 -1.88 -2.65 -30.15
N ARG A 82 -0.71 -3.01 -30.69
CA ARG A 82 -0.53 -3.43 -32.09
C ARG A 82 -0.05 -4.89 -32.10
N ALA A 83 -0.55 -5.67 -33.05
CA ALA A 83 -0.11 -7.04 -33.32
C ALA A 83 1.26 -7.06 -34.00
#